data_AF-A0A9P0PT67-F1
#
_entry.id   AF-A0A9P0PT67-F1
#
_cell.length_a   1.000
_cell.length_b   1.000
_cell.length_c   1.000
_cell.angle_alpha   90.00
_cell.angle_beta   90.00
_cell.angle_gamma   90.00
#
_symmetry.space_group_name_H-M   'P 1'
#
loop_
_entity.id
_entity.type
_entity.pdbx_description
1 polymer ?
#
loop_
_entity_poly.entity_id
_entity_poly.type
_entity_poly.pdbx_seq_one_letter_code
_entity_poly.pdbx_strand_id
1 'polypeptide(L)'
;MGYHPSYLDQFIKIQNFILRGDGPLPFVYRHYIAIMAAGRHKCSYLINLQKQEFLLQGGNPDWLNGLDHLPKKLRNLYEINKLLAHRPWLLKTSHLEELTRGNQNWSLAEVVHAIVILTHFHSLCSFVFSCGVNQELNQIDDNTTDLGETTNFTDETSESKQVDPNEGGPPSPTEPEVAITTLVQRMKTLSEQTEECTPVELAKRFENIETQSAEIAVVGSEPQETPADIGCFVDDSTFIYQDFAKRSDPHSTPIFRVQDYSWDDHGYSLVNRCGFLGL
;
A
#
# COMPACT_ATOMS: atom_id res chain seq x y z
N MET A 1 3.12 -3.43 13.61
CA MET A 1 2.23 -4.62 13.48
C MET A 1 2.06 -5.42 14.77
N GLY A 2 3.04 -5.44 15.69
CA GLY A 2 2.95 -6.19 16.96
C GLY A 2 1.77 -5.86 17.88
N TYR A 3 1.18 -4.66 17.76
CA TYR A 3 -0.04 -4.28 18.49
C TYR A 3 -1.29 -5.11 18.10
N HIS A 4 -1.26 -5.83 16.98
CA HIS A 4 -2.36 -6.68 16.51
C HIS A 4 -1.84 -8.10 16.20
N PRO A 5 -1.68 -8.98 17.20
CA PRO A 5 -1.03 -10.28 17.05
C PRO A 5 -1.64 -11.17 15.96
N SER A 6 -2.98 -11.27 15.89
CA SER A 6 -3.66 -12.08 14.88
C SER A 6 -3.39 -11.60 13.45
N TYR A 7 -3.24 -10.29 13.25
CA TYR A 7 -2.86 -9.72 11.97
C TYR A 7 -1.37 -9.97 11.67
N LEU A 8 -0.50 -9.80 12.67
CA LEU A 8 0.94 -10.04 12.54
C LEU A 8 1.23 -11.48 12.11
N ASP A 9 0.57 -12.47 12.71
CA ASP A 9 0.75 -13.88 12.37
C ASP A 9 0.46 -14.13 10.89
N GLN A 10 -0.64 -13.58 10.38
CA GLN A 10 -1.00 -13.73 8.98
C GLN A 10 -0.06 -12.96 8.05
N PHE A 11 0.35 -11.75 8.45
CA PHE A 11 1.33 -10.97 7.71
C PHE A 11 2.66 -11.71 7.57
N ILE A 12 3.21 -12.27 8.66
CA ILE A 12 4.48 -13.01 8.63
C ILE A 12 4.36 -14.23 7.73
N LYS A 13 3.26 -14.98 7.81
CA LYS A 13 3.01 -16.14 6.93
C LYS A 13 3.05 -15.74 5.46
N ILE A 14 2.33 -14.68 5.09
CA ILE A 14 2.29 -14.18 3.71
C ILE A 14 3.67 -13.68 3.28
N GLN A 15 4.32 -12.83 4.08
CA GLN A 15 5.66 -12.29 3.80
C GLN A 15 6.68 -13.41 3.53
N ASN A 16 6.71 -14.43 4.39
CA ASN A 16 7.60 -15.57 4.24
C ASN A 16 7.24 -16.38 3.00
N PHE A 17 5.96 -16.67 2.77
CA PHE A 17 5.53 -17.41 1.59
C PHE A 17 5.95 -16.69 0.29
N ILE A 18 5.61 -15.40 0.16
CA ILE A 18 5.83 -14.70 -1.10
C ILE A 18 7.30 -14.44 -1.38
N LEU A 19 8.17 -14.24 -0.37
CA LEU A 19 9.60 -13.92 -0.59
C LEU A 19 10.54 -15.11 -0.42
N ARG A 20 10.25 -16.02 0.51
CA ARG A 20 11.19 -17.07 0.97
C ARG A 20 10.66 -18.49 0.76
N GLY A 21 9.36 -18.66 0.54
CA GLY A 21 8.74 -19.96 0.28
C GLY A 21 8.98 -20.48 -1.14
N ASP A 22 8.70 -21.75 -1.37
CA ASP A 22 8.72 -22.32 -2.72
C ASP A 22 7.69 -21.60 -3.62
N GLY A 23 8.06 -21.37 -4.87
CA GLY A 23 7.20 -20.64 -5.79
C GLY A 23 7.79 -20.50 -7.19
N PRO A 24 6.97 -20.03 -8.15
CA PRO A 24 7.35 -19.98 -9.56
C PRO A 24 8.49 -19.02 -9.88
N LEU A 25 8.73 -18.01 -9.04
CA LEU A 25 9.79 -17.02 -9.24
C LEU A 25 11.06 -17.33 -8.44
N PRO A 26 12.26 -17.10 -8.99
CA PRO A 26 13.52 -17.13 -8.24
C PRO A 26 13.56 -16.05 -7.16
N PHE A 27 14.19 -16.31 -6.00
CA PHE A 27 14.25 -15.34 -4.89
C PHE A 27 14.81 -13.98 -5.29
N VAL A 28 15.86 -13.96 -6.11
CA VAL A 28 16.46 -12.74 -6.68
C VAL A 28 15.41 -11.88 -7.42
N TYR A 29 14.52 -12.51 -8.18
CA TYR A 29 13.48 -11.78 -8.90
C TYR A 29 12.45 -11.21 -7.93
N ARG A 30 12.08 -11.95 -6.90
CA ARG A 30 11.07 -11.54 -5.91
C ARG A 30 11.49 -10.28 -5.16
N HIS A 31 12.73 -10.24 -4.66
CA HIS A 31 13.26 -9.07 -3.97
C HIS A 31 13.39 -7.87 -4.91
N TYR A 32 13.80 -8.09 -6.17
CA TYR A 32 13.87 -6.98 -7.13
C TYR A 32 12.47 -6.44 -7.50
N ILE A 33 11.46 -7.31 -7.64
CA ILE A 33 10.07 -6.88 -7.84
C ILE A 33 9.59 -6.04 -6.65
N ALA A 34 9.95 -6.42 -5.43
CA ALA A 34 9.64 -5.64 -4.24
C ALA A 34 10.35 -4.26 -4.22
N ILE A 35 11.59 -4.16 -4.72
CA ILE A 35 12.28 -2.87 -4.93
C ILE A 35 11.50 -2.00 -5.92
N MET A 36 11.08 -2.56 -7.06
CA MET A 36 10.30 -1.82 -8.06
C MET A 36 8.95 -1.33 -7.50
N ALA A 37 8.28 -2.17 -6.70
CA ALA A 37 7.02 -1.81 -6.05
C ALA A 37 7.20 -0.65 -5.07
N ALA A 38 8.18 -0.76 -4.17
CA ALA A 38 8.49 0.28 -3.19
C ALA A 38 8.98 1.59 -3.84
N GLY A 39 9.67 1.47 -4.99
CA GLY A 39 10.09 2.59 -5.84
C GLY A 39 8.94 3.50 -6.25
N ARG A 40 7.77 2.94 -6.62
CA ARG A 40 6.59 3.73 -7.02
C ARG A 40 6.08 4.68 -5.94
N HIS A 41 6.34 4.36 -4.67
CA HIS A 41 5.96 5.20 -3.53
C HIS A 41 7.15 5.90 -2.89
N LYS A 42 8.35 5.85 -3.51
CA LYS A 42 9.59 6.43 -3.00
C LYS A 42 9.94 5.95 -1.57
N CYS A 43 9.56 4.73 -1.22
CA CYS A 43 9.74 4.19 0.12
C CYS A 43 11.18 3.69 0.31
N SER A 44 12.08 4.62 0.68
CA SER A 44 13.52 4.34 0.88
C SER A 44 13.78 3.19 1.84
N TYR A 45 13.00 3.11 2.92
CA TYR A 45 13.10 2.05 3.92
C TYR A 45 12.96 0.66 3.30
N LEU A 46 11.85 0.41 2.58
CA LEU A 46 11.60 -0.89 1.96
C LEU A 46 12.56 -1.15 0.80
N ILE A 47 12.90 -0.12 0.01
CA ILE A 47 13.89 -0.26 -1.07
C ILE A 47 15.22 -0.76 -0.51
N ASN A 48 15.73 -0.14 0.55
CA ASN A 48 17.04 -0.50 1.12
C ASN A 48 17.02 -1.87 1.78
N LEU A 49 15.95 -2.21 2.49
CA LEU A 49 15.77 -3.56 3.04
C LEU A 49 15.77 -4.63 1.92
N GLN A 50 15.05 -4.39 0.82
CA GLN A 50 14.99 -5.35 -0.27
C GLN A 50 16.26 -5.37 -1.13
N LYS A 51 17.03 -4.28 -1.23
CA LYS A 51 18.37 -4.27 -1.83
C LYS A 51 19.31 -5.21 -1.07
N GLN A 52 19.31 -5.15 0.26
CA GLN A 52 20.12 -6.04 1.09
C GLN A 52 19.73 -7.50 0.88
N GLU A 53 18.43 -7.83 0.97
CA GLU A 53 17.94 -9.19 0.74
C GLU A 53 18.24 -9.69 -0.69
N PHE A 54 18.08 -8.83 -1.71
CA PHE A 54 18.43 -9.16 -3.10
C PHE A 54 19.90 -9.59 -3.26
N LEU A 55 20.83 -8.84 -2.64
CA LEU A 55 22.25 -9.17 -2.67
C LEU A 55 22.56 -10.45 -1.88
N LEU A 56 21.91 -10.66 -0.74
CA LEU A 56 22.04 -11.89 0.06
C LEU A 56 21.61 -13.14 -0.71
N GLN A 57 20.62 -13.03 -1.60
CA GLN A 57 20.18 -14.11 -2.47
C GLN A 57 21.08 -14.30 -3.72
N GLY A 58 22.21 -13.60 -3.81
CA GLY A 58 23.14 -13.68 -4.93
C GLY A 58 22.68 -12.91 -6.18
N GLY A 59 21.84 -11.88 -6.01
CA GLY A 59 21.43 -11.00 -7.10
C GLY A 59 22.61 -10.24 -7.71
N ASN A 60 22.58 -10.02 -9.03
CA ASN A 60 23.61 -9.25 -9.71
C ASN A 60 23.56 -7.77 -9.25
N PRO A 61 24.64 -7.23 -8.62
CA PRO A 61 24.69 -5.83 -8.21
C PRO A 61 24.43 -4.83 -9.33
N ASP A 62 24.74 -5.17 -10.58
CA ASP A 62 24.52 -4.29 -11.74
C ASP A 62 23.04 -3.90 -11.89
N TRP A 63 22.12 -4.76 -11.46
CA TRP A 63 20.68 -4.47 -11.53
C TRP A 63 20.29 -3.31 -10.63
N LEU A 64 21.05 -3.05 -9.55
CA LEU A 64 20.80 -1.94 -8.65
C LEU A 64 21.20 -0.58 -9.23
N ASN A 65 21.84 -0.54 -10.41
CA ASN A 65 22.18 0.69 -11.12
C ASN A 65 20.99 1.27 -11.92
N GLY A 66 19.84 0.62 -11.87
CA GLY A 66 18.58 1.13 -12.42
C GLY A 66 17.92 0.20 -13.43
N LEU A 67 16.70 0.56 -13.85
CA LEU A 67 15.83 -0.29 -14.67
C LEU A 67 16.46 -0.75 -16.00
N ASP A 68 17.34 0.06 -16.59
CA ASP A 68 18.03 -0.27 -17.85
C ASP A 68 18.95 -1.49 -17.76
N HIS A 69 19.46 -1.80 -16.56
CA HIS A 69 20.37 -2.91 -16.31
C HIS A 69 19.63 -4.25 -16.10
N LEU A 70 18.30 -4.23 -16.11
CA LEU A 70 17.50 -5.43 -15.86
C LEU A 70 17.37 -6.34 -17.08
N PRO A 71 17.19 -7.65 -16.85
CA PRO A 71 16.68 -8.54 -17.88
C PRO A 71 15.36 -8.03 -18.43
N LYS A 72 15.15 -8.17 -19.75
CA LYS A 72 13.92 -7.73 -20.43
C LYS A 72 12.66 -8.28 -19.76
N LYS A 73 12.70 -9.52 -19.25
CA LYS A 73 11.60 -10.16 -18.52
C LYS A 73 11.11 -9.30 -17.35
N LEU A 74 12.03 -8.80 -16.51
CA LEU A 74 11.68 -7.93 -15.36
C LEU A 74 11.26 -6.53 -15.79
N ARG A 75 11.92 -5.94 -16.81
CA ARG A 75 11.52 -4.62 -17.35
C ARG A 75 10.08 -4.60 -17.84
N ASN A 76 9.65 -5.65 -18.53
CA ASN A 76 8.29 -5.72 -19.07
C ASN A 76 7.22 -5.68 -17.96
N LEU A 77 7.53 -6.10 -16.73
CA LEU A 77 6.61 -6.04 -15.59
C LEU A 77 6.33 -4.60 -15.12
N TYR A 78 7.21 -3.65 -15.49
CA TYR A 78 7.18 -2.30 -14.94
C TYR A 78 5.88 -1.56 -15.26
N GLU A 79 5.30 -1.74 -16.45
CA GLU A 79 4.04 -1.09 -16.82
C GLU A 79 2.91 -1.52 -15.88
N ILE A 80 2.81 -2.83 -15.56
CA ILE A 80 1.82 -3.33 -14.61
C ILE A 80 2.09 -2.79 -13.20
N ASN A 81 3.35 -2.74 -12.76
CA ASN A 81 3.73 -2.15 -11.47
C ASN A 81 3.22 -0.70 -11.33
N LYS A 82 3.49 0.13 -12.34
CA LYS A 82 3.05 1.53 -12.40
C LYS A 82 1.53 1.66 -12.31
N LEU A 83 0.79 0.85 -13.08
CA LEU A 83 -0.67 0.85 -13.07
C LEU A 83 -1.22 0.42 -11.71
N LEU A 84 -0.75 -0.70 -11.17
CA LEU A 84 -1.22 -1.23 -9.88
C LEU A 84 -1.00 -0.24 -8.72
N ALA A 85 0.13 0.46 -8.70
CA ALA A 85 0.49 1.38 -7.62
C ALA A 85 -0.42 2.62 -7.54
N HIS A 86 -0.96 3.07 -8.67
CA HIS A 86 -1.57 4.41 -8.75
C HIS A 86 -2.95 4.44 -9.38
N ARG A 87 -3.21 3.61 -10.39
CA ARG A 87 -4.47 3.61 -11.17
C ARG A 87 -4.81 2.18 -11.60
N PRO A 88 -5.05 1.24 -10.65
CA PRO A 88 -5.21 -0.19 -10.96
C PRO A 88 -6.39 -0.48 -11.90
N TRP A 89 -7.40 0.38 -11.92
CA TRP A 89 -8.56 0.30 -12.82
C TRP A 89 -8.22 0.50 -14.31
N LEU A 90 -7.02 0.97 -14.65
CA LEU A 90 -6.55 1.08 -16.04
C LEU A 90 -5.93 -0.23 -16.56
N LEU A 91 -5.78 -1.24 -15.71
CA LEU A 91 -5.23 -2.53 -16.11
C LEU A 91 -6.18 -3.24 -17.10
N LYS A 92 -5.64 -3.68 -18.24
CA LYS A 92 -6.36 -4.37 -19.32
C LYS A 92 -5.75 -5.73 -19.58
N THR A 93 -6.52 -6.61 -20.23
CA THR A 93 -6.05 -7.92 -20.68
C THR A 93 -4.80 -7.83 -21.55
N SER A 94 -4.69 -6.80 -22.40
CA SER A 94 -3.53 -6.55 -23.26
C SER A 94 -2.22 -6.43 -22.48
N HIS A 95 -2.22 -5.86 -21.28
CA HIS A 95 -1.01 -5.75 -20.45
C HIS A 95 -0.54 -7.14 -19.98
N LEU A 96 -1.48 -8.04 -19.65
CA LEU A 96 -1.17 -9.43 -19.28
C LEU A 96 -0.72 -10.25 -20.48
N GLU A 97 -1.33 -10.02 -21.65
CA GLU A 97 -0.95 -10.66 -22.90
C GLU A 97 0.48 -10.28 -23.31
N GLU A 98 0.89 -9.03 -23.13
CA GLU A 98 2.24 -8.57 -23.44
C GLU A 98 3.31 -9.26 -22.57
N LEU A 99 2.99 -9.60 -21.31
CA LEU A 99 3.89 -10.36 -20.44
C LEU A 99 4.00 -11.85 -20.82
N THR A 100 2.91 -12.41 -21.36
CA THR A 100 2.75 -13.86 -21.58
C THR A 100 3.04 -14.30 -23.01
N ARG A 101 3.17 -13.37 -23.97
CA ARG A 101 3.51 -13.62 -25.38
C ARG A 101 5.02 -13.42 -25.67
N GLY A 102 5.64 -14.31 -26.46
CA GLY A 102 7.06 -14.22 -26.87
C GLY A 102 7.97 -15.42 -26.53
N ASN A 103 9.29 -15.19 -26.42
CA ASN A 103 10.32 -16.21 -26.10
C ASN A 103 10.92 -16.08 -24.67
N GLN A 104 10.58 -15.04 -23.92
CA GLN A 104 11.10 -14.73 -22.57
C GLN A 104 9.93 -14.46 -21.62
N ASN A 105 8.94 -15.36 -21.68
CA ASN A 105 7.60 -15.06 -21.19
C ASN A 105 7.49 -15.34 -19.71
N TRP A 106 6.60 -14.58 -19.11
CA TRP A 106 6.04 -14.94 -17.83
C TRP A 106 5.02 -16.06 -18.02
N SER A 107 5.12 -17.12 -17.22
CA SER A 107 4.00 -18.03 -17.03
C SER A 107 2.90 -17.34 -16.22
N LEU A 108 1.66 -17.82 -16.32
CA LEU A 108 0.56 -17.25 -15.54
C LEU A 108 0.83 -17.30 -14.02
N ALA A 109 1.44 -18.40 -13.54
CA ALA A 109 1.82 -18.54 -12.13
C ALA A 109 2.87 -17.48 -11.71
N GLU A 110 3.89 -17.23 -12.56
CA GLU A 110 4.86 -16.17 -12.32
C GLU A 110 4.21 -14.78 -12.31
N VAL A 111 3.27 -14.50 -13.23
CA VAL A 111 2.55 -13.22 -13.27
C VAL A 111 1.74 -13.03 -11.98
N VAL A 112 0.98 -14.04 -11.55
CA VAL A 112 0.18 -13.97 -10.32
C VAL A 112 1.08 -13.73 -9.12
N HIS A 113 2.19 -14.46 -8.99
CA HIS A 113 3.16 -14.27 -7.90
C HIS A 113 3.74 -12.84 -7.92
N ALA A 114 4.16 -12.34 -9.08
CA ALA A 114 4.65 -10.99 -9.21
C ALA A 114 3.61 -9.93 -8.81
N ILE A 115 2.36 -10.07 -9.26
CA ILE A 115 1.27 -9.15 -8.90
C ILE A 115 1.06 -9.14 -7.38
N VAL A 116 1.08 -10.30 -6.72
CA VAL A 116 0.95 -10.35 -5.25
C VAL A 116 2.12 -9.64 -4.57
N ILE A 117 3.36 -9.84 -5.02
CA ILE A 117 4.51 -9.13 -4.45
C ILE A 117 4.36 -7.61 -4.65
N LEU A 118 3.97 -7.17 -5.86
CA LEU A 118 3.76 -5.76 -6.16
C LEU A 118 2.72 -5.13 -5.22
N THR A 119 1.51 -5.70 -5.16
CA THR A 119 0.42 -5.14 -4.34
C THR A 119 0.72 -5.23 -2.84
N HIS A 120 1.39 -6.30 -2.40
CA HIS A 120 1.86 -6.44 -1.02
C HIS A 120 2.80 -5.30 -0.65
N PHE A 121 3.82 -5.02 -1.46
CA PHE A 121 4.76 -3.95 -1.17
C PHE A 121 4.19 -2.54 -1.39
N HIS A 122 3.24 -2.34 -2.31
CA HIS A 122 2.49 -1.08 -2.42
C HIS A 122 1.72 -0.78 -1.13
N SER A 123 0.97 -1.76 -0.61
CA SER A 123 0.24 -1.60 0.66
C SER A 123 1.17 -1.44 1.86
N LEU A 124 2.31 -2.14 1.88
CA LEU A 124 3.30 -2.03 2.94
C LEU A 124 3.98 -0.66 2.96
N CYS A 125 4.15 0.00 1.80
CA CYS A 125 4.61 1.40 1.76
C CYS A 125 3.65 2.32 2.53
N SER A 126 2.34 2.19 2.30
CA SER A 126 1.33 2.96 3.05
C SER A 126 1.44 2.70 4.54
N PHE A 127 1.59 1.44 4.95
CA PHE A 127 1.78 1.08 6.36
C PHE A 127 3.04 1.75 6.97
N VAL A 128 4.18 1.69 6.26
CA VAL A 128 5.44 2.31 6.70
C VAL A 128 5.28 3.81 6.91
N PHE A 129 4.66 4.52 5.95
CA PHE A 129 4.44 5.96 6.07
C PHE A 129 3.42 6.31 7.16
N SER A 130 2.30 5.61 7.24
CA SER A 130 1.25 5.88 8.23
C SER A 130 1.68 5.60 9.66
N CYS A 131 2.57 4.62 9.87
CA CYS A 131 3.09 4.31 11.20
C CYS A 131 4.39 5.04 11.54
N GLY A 132 4.91 5.90 10.65
CA GLY A 132 6.16 6.62 10.89
C GLY A 132 7.36 5.70 11.09
N VAL A 133 7.41 4.56 10.39
CA VAL A 133 8.52 3.61 10.51
C VAL A 133 9.77 4.26 9.92
N ASN A 134 10.67 4.70 10.80
CA ASN A 134 11.89 5.40 10.41
C ASN A 134 12.97 4.43 9.94
N GLN A 135 13.81 4.92 9.02
CA GLN A 135 14.94 4.17 8.48
C GLN A 135 16.10 4.18 9.48
N GLU A 136 16.13 3.25 10.42
CA GLU A 136 17.30 2.98 11.28
C GLU A 136 18.44 2.26 10.52
N LEU A 137 18.53 2.39 9.20
CA LEU A 137 19.42 1.56 8.38
C LEU A 137 20.77 2.18 8.02
N ASN A 138 21.17 3.35 8.55
CA ASN A 138 22.54 3.87 8.36
C ASN A 138 22.97 4.80 9.51
N GLN A 139 23.48 4.24 10.60
CA GLN A 139 24.50 4.86 11.44
C GLN A 139 25.53 3.79 11.85
N ILE A 140 26.29 3.32 10.87
CA ILE A 140 27.59 2.68 11.12
C ILE A 140 28.60 3.46 10.26
N ASP A 141 28.87 4.69 10.69
CA ASP A 141 30.12 5.38 10.39
C ASP A 141 30.77 5.69 11.75
N ASP A 142 32.01 5.22 11.90
CA ASP A 142 32.85 5.35 13.10
C ASP A 142 32.97 6.81 13.57
N ASN A 143 32.38 7.15 14.72
CA ASN A 143 33.13 7.58 15.91
C ASN A 143 32.26 8.07 17.07
N THR A 144 32.46 7.39 18.21
CA THR A 144 32.44 7.93 19.59
C THR A 144 31.08 8.17 20.28
N THR A 145 30.74 7.16 21.10
CA THR A 145 30.09 7.20 22.43
C THR A 145 28.69 7.79 22.61
N ASP A 146 27.87 6.94 23.23
CA ASP A 146 26.76 7.24 24.14
C ASP A 146 25.45 7.71 23.48
N LEU A 147 24.45 6.83 23.44
CA LEU A 147 23.16 7.05 24.10
C LEU A 147 22.32 5.75 24.07
N GLY A 148 21.75 5.44 25.23
CA GLY A 148 21.05 4.19 25.50
C GLY A 148 19.77 3.96 24.70
N GLU A 149 19.47 2.67 24.58
CA GLU A 149 18.13 2.12 24.40
C GLU A 149 17.12 2.88 25.25
N THR A 150 16.05 3.39 24.62
CA THR A 150 14.63 3.20 24.99
C THR A 150 13.82 4.17 24.13
N THR A 151 13.17 3.70 23.07
CA THR A 151 12.07 4.45 22.45
C THR A 151 10.87 4.38 23.39
N ASN A 152 10.89 5.24 24.42
CA ASN A 152 9.73 5.55 25.21
C ASN A 152 8.75 6.30 24.30
N PHE A 153 7.70 5.62 23.86
CA PHE A 153 6.45 6.30 23.55
C PHE A 153 6.00 6.96 24.85
N THR A 154 6.24 8.26 25.00
CA THR A 154 5.59 9.06 26.03
C THR A 154 4.09 9.07 25.72
N ASP A 155 3.40 8.16 26.40
CA ASP A 155 2.00 8.30 26.74
C ASP A 155 1.89 9.58 27.57
N GLU A 156 1.55 10.71 26.94
CA GLU A 156 1.06 11.87 27.67
C GLU A 156 -0.35 11.55 28.17
N THR A 157 -0.42 10.64 29.14
CA THR A 157 -1.52 10.59 30.08
C THR A 157 -1.49 11.94 30.80
N SER A 158 -2.39 12.84 30.42
CA SER A 158 -2.54 14.15 31.04
C SER A 158 -2.83 13.98 32.52
N GLU A 159 -1.79 14.04 33.35
CA GLU A 159 -1.93 14.17 34.80
C GLU A 159 -2.66 15.48 35.10
N SER A 160 -3.75 15.33 35.84
CA SER A 160 -4.55 16.42 36.38
C SER A 160 -3.69 17.38 37.21
N LYS A 161 -3.40 18.57 36.66
CA LYS A 161 -3.02 19.71 37.48
C LYS A 161 -4.23 20.06 38.35
N GLN A 162 -4.06 19.94 39.68
CA GLN A 162 -4.99 20.56 40.62
C GLN A 162 -5.02 22.06 40.36
N VAL A 163 -6.18 22.56 39.94
CA VAL A 163 -6.46 24.00 39.85
C VAL A 163 -7.38 24.36 41.01
N ASP A 164 -6.99 25.40 41.73
CA ASP A 164 -7.71 26.02 42.85
C ASP A 164 -9.20 26.25 42.55
N PRO A 165 -10.11 26.05 43.53
CA PRO A 165 -11.55 26.16 43.32
C PRO A 165 -12.00 27.62 43.51
N ASN A 166 -11.64 28.54 42.61
CA ASN A 166 -12.35 29.82 42.53
C ASN A 166 -12.08 30.59 41.22
N GLU A 167 -12.79 30.28 40.13
CA GLU A 167 -13.23 31.28 39.16
C GLU A 167 -14.30 30.70 38.22
N GLY A 168 -15.47 31.34 38.19
CA GLY A 168 -16.63 30.92 37.42
C GLY A 168 -16.48 31.22 35.93
N GLY A 169 -16.35 30.17 35.13
CA GLY A 169 -16.57 30.18 33.68
C GLY A 169 -17.26 28.87 33.25
N PRO A 170 -18.10 28.87 32.21
CA PRO A 170 -18.84 27.67 31.83
C PRO A 170 -17.87 26.58 31.34
N PRO A 171 -18.08 25.30 31.71
CA PRO A 171 -17.20 24.23 31.28
C PRO A 171 -17.35 24.03 29.76
N SER A 172 -16.26 24.21 29.02
CA SER A 172 -16.16 23.73 27.65
C SER A 172 -16.15 22.19 27.69
N PRO A 173 -17.07 21.50 27.01
CA PRO A 173 -17.09 20.04 27.02
C PRO A 173 -15.85 19.52 26.27
N THR A 174 -15.26 18.45 26.79
CA THR A 174 -14.23 17.62 26.17
C THR A 174 -14.69 17.17 24.77
N GLU A 175 -14.27 17.91 23.73
CA GLU A 175 -14.57 17.65 22.31
C GLU A 175 -14.37 16.18 21.86
N PRO A 176 -13.33 15.42 22.29
CA PRO A 176 -13.15 14.04 21.82
C PRO A 176 -14.18 13.06 22.38
N GLU A 177 -14.64 13.23 23.63
CA GLU A 177 -15.62 12.33 24.24
C GLU A 177 -17.01 12.51 23.62
N VAL A 178 -17.39 13.76 23.33
CA VAL A 178 -18.63 14.09 22.61
C VAL A 178 -18.59 13.54 21.17
N ALA A 179 -17.43 13.58 20.50
CA ALA A 179 -17.27 13.01 19.17
C ALA A 179 -17.41 11.47 19.17
N ILE A 180 -16.79 10.78 20.14
CA ILE A 180 -16.87 9.31 20.26
C ILE A 180 -18.31 8.88 20.55
N THR A 181 -18.98 9.53 21.49
CA THR A 181 -20.38 9.21 21.83
C THR A 181 -21.32 9.46 20.65
N THR A 182 -21.12 10.55 19.91
CA THR A 182 -21.87 10.83 18.68
C THR A 182 -21.65 9.75 17.62
N LEU A 183 -20.41 9.29 17.43
CA LEU A 183 -20.08 8.22 16.50
C LEU A 183 -20.77 6.90 16.88
N VAL A 184 -20.66 6.49 18.14
CA VAL A 184 -21.29 5.26 18.66
C VAL A 184 -22.80 5.31 18.49
N GLN A 185 -23.42 6.45 18.80
CA GLN A 185 -24.86 6.62 18.63
C GLN A 185 -25.27 6.50 17.15
N ARG A 186 -24.50 7.11 16.24
CA ARG A 186 -24.75 7.00 14.80
C ARG A 186 -24.60 5.56 14.29
N MET A 187 -23.59 4.83 14.75
CA MET A 187 -23.40 3.41 14.42
C MET A 187 -24.60 2.57 14.88
N LYS A 188 -25.12 2.84 16.09
CA LYS A 188 -26.30 2.17 16.62
C LYS A 188 -27.54 2.44 15.75
N THR A 189 -27.80 3.70 15.43
CA THR A 189 -28.94 4.08 14.57
C THR A 189 -28.87 3.39 13.20
N LEU A 190 -27.68 3.33 12.58
CA LEU A 190 -27.49 2.65 11.30
C LEU A 190 -27.71 1.13 11.40
N SER A 191 -27.34 0.51 12.52
CA SER A 191 -27.56 -0.94 12.71
C SER A 191 -29.02 -1.31 12.92
N GLU A 192 -29.83 -0.39 13.45
CA GLU A 192 -31.25 -0.58 13.72
C GLU A 192 -32.12 -0.23 12.50
N GLN A 193 -31.63 0.64 11.60
CA GLN A 193 -32.30 1.06 10.37
C GLN A 193 -31.83 0.22 9.17
N THR A 194 -32.34 -1.00 9.04
CA THR A 194 -32.20 -1.79 7.79
C THR A 194 -33.18 -1.27 6.74
N GLU A 195 -32.97 -0.05 6.24
CA GLU A 195 -33.73 0.44 5.08
C GLU A 195 -33.24 -0.26 3.81
N GLU A 196 -34.12 -1.02 3.15
CA GLU A 196 -33.87 -1.55 1.81
C GLU A 196 -33.85 -0.38 0.81
N CYS A 197 -32.65 0.14 0.55
CA CYS A 197 -32.43 1.20 -0.43
C CYS A 197 -32.51 0.63 -1.84
N THR A 198 -33.24 1.29 -2.73
CA THR A 198 -33.37 0.82 -4.12
C THR A 198 -32.05 0.95 -4.87
N PRO A 199 -31.79 0.13 -5.93
CA PRO A 199 -30.57 0.23 -6.73
C PRO A 199 -30.33 1.63 -7.33
N VAL A 200 -31.40 2.37 -7.64
CA VAL A 200 -31.33 3.73 -8.19
C VAL A 200 -30.89 4.75 -7.13
N GLU A 201 -31.39 4.62 -5.90
CA GLU A 201 -30.97 5.48 -4.79
C GLU A 201 -29.53 5.21 -4.36
N LEU A 202 -29.08 3.95 -4.39
CA LEU A 202 -27.69 3.60 -4.14
C LEU A 202 -26.74 4.21 -5.18
N ALA A 203 -27.11 4.17 -6.47
CA ALA A 203 -26.33 4.80 -7.54
C ALA A 203 -26.24 6.32 -7.34
N LYS A 204 -27.36 6.98 -7.00
CA LYS A 204 -27.38 8.42 -6.71
C LYS A 204 -26.54 8.79 -5.47
N ARG A 205 -26.58 7.95 -4.42
CA ARG A 205 -25.71 8.14 -3.24
C ARG A 205 -24.24 8.00 -3.61
N PHE A 206 -23.89 7.06 -4.47
CA PHE A 206 -22.52 6.89 -4.97
C PHE A 206 -22.03 8.13 -5.73
N GLU A 207 -22.82 8.64 -6.68
CA GLU A 207 -22.49 9.87 -7.42
C GLU A 207 -22.30 11.07 -6.48
N ASN A 208 -23.16 11.20 -5.46
CA ASN A 208 -23.02 12.25 -4.44
C ASN A 208 -21.71 12.10 -3.63
N ILE A 209 -21.34 10.88 -3.24
CA ILE A 209 -20.08 10.63 -2.51
C ILE A 209 -18.87 10.98 -3.39
N GLU A 210 -18.91 10.64 -4.67
CA GLU A 210 -17.85 10.98 -5.63
C GLU A 210 -17.68 12.51 -5.73
N THR A 211 -18.77 13.27 -5.85
CA THR A 211 -18.69 14.74 -5.85
C THR A 211 -18.12 15.31 -4.54
N GLN A 212 -18.50 14.74 -3.39
CA GLN A 212 -18.01 15.18 -2.09
C GLN A 212 -16.54 14.81 -1.86
N SER A 213 -16.08 13.66 -2.35
CA SER A 213 -14.67 13.27 -2.25
C SER A 213 -13.78 14.17 -3.10
N ALA A 214 -14.29 14.73 -4.21
CA ALA A 214 -13.57 15.72 -5.03
C ALA A 214 -13.16 16.98 -4.24
N GLU A 215 -14.02 17.39 -3.30
CA GLU A 215 -13.88 18.60 -2.47
C GLU A 215 -12.93 18.40 -1.29
N ILE A 216 -12.67 17.15 -0.90
CA ILE A 216 -11.64 16.82 0.08
C ILE A 216 -10.28 17.07 -0.58
N ALA A 217 -9.61 18.15 -0.18
CA ALA A 217 -8.23 18.39 -0.59
C ALA A 217 -7.37 17.21 -0.14
N VAL A 218 -6.48 16.73 -1.01
CA VAL A 218 -5.45 15.76 -0.62
C VAL A 218 -4.57 16.47 0.41
N VAL A 219 -4.76 16.15 1.68
CA VAL A 219 -3.84 16.58 2.74
C VAL A 219 -2.59 15.72 2.59
N GLY A 220 -1.67 16.22 1.78
CA GLY A 220 -0.37 15.62 1.56
C GLY A 220 0.61 16.71 1.19
N SER A 221 1.82 16.64 1.73
CA SER A 221 2.96 17.45 1.32
C SER A 221 3.09 17.40 -0.21
N GLU A 222 3.48 18.52 -0.84
CA GLU A 222 3.87 18.50 -2.25
C GLU A 222 4.85 17.35 -2.52
N PRO A 223 4.85 16.75 -3.74
CA PRO A 223 5.70 15.61 -4.04
C PRO A 223 7.15 15.95 -3.72
N GLN A 224 7.68 15.47 -2.60
CA GLN A 224 9.11 15.59 -2.31
C GLN A 224 9.86 14.98 -3.49
N GLU A 225 10.86 15.71 -4.00
CA GLU A 225 11.72 15.22 -5.07
C GLU A 225 12.21 13.81 -4.71
N THR A 226 12.16 12.89 -5.67
CA THR A 226 12.74 11.55 -5.47
C THR A 226 14.21 11.73 -5.10
N PRO A 227 14.66 11.23 -3.93
CA PRO A 227 16.09 11.08 -3.68
C PRO A 227 16.75 10.39 -4.88
N ALA A 228 17.90 10.91 -5.33
CA ALA A 228 18.55 10.47 -6.57
C ALA A 228 18.91 8.97 -6.57
N ASP A 229 19.08 8.38 -5.39
CA ASP A 229 19.35 6.96 -5.13
C ASP A 229 18.12 6.04 -5.31
N ILE A 230 16.93 6.62 -5.47
CA ILE A 230 15.65 5.92 -5.67
C ILE A 230 15.13 6.12 -7.10
N GLY A 231 15.42 7.27 -7.71
CA GLY A 231 14.94 7.62 -9.05
C GLY A 231 15.30 6.59 -10.12
N CYS A 232 16.43 5.90 -9.99
CA CYS A 232 16.87 4.88 -10.96
C CYS A 232 15.97 3.63 -11.02
N PHE A 233 15.07 3.42 -10.05
CA PHE A 233 14.08 2.34 -10.05
C PHE A 233 12.70 2.78 -10.53
N VAL A 234 12.55 4.02 -11.01
CA VAL A 234 11.26 4.62 -11.32
C VAL A 234 11.21 5.21 -12.73
N ASP A 235 10.50 4.56 -13.66
CA ASP A 235 10.11 5.17 -14.94
C ASP A 235 8.79 5.92 -14.78
N ASP A 236 8.62 7.06 -15.47
CA ASP A 236 7.39 7.86 -15.41
C ASP A 236 6.98 8.17 -13.95
N SER A 237 7.85 8.87 -13.24
CA SER A 237 7.66 9.27 -11.84
C SER A 237 6.47 10.22 -11.66
N THR A 238 6.02 10.87 -12.73
CA THR A 238 4.85 11.75 -12.78
C THR A 238 3.52 10.98 -12.79
N PHE A 239 3.54 9.68 -13.09
CA PHE A 239 2.34 8.86 -13.04
C PHE A 239 1.93 8.58 -11.59
N ILE A 240 0.99 9.38 -11.08
CA ILE A 240 0.50 9.29 -9.70
C ILE A 240 -1.01 9.00 -9.66
N TYR A 241 -1.52 8.73 -8.47
CA TYR A 241 -2.96 8.58 -8.24
C TYR A 241 -3.72 9.79 -8.81
N GLN A 242 -4.83 9.50 -9.49
CA GLN A 242 -5.77 10.51 -9.94
C GLN A 242 -7.15 10.14 -9.39
N ASP A 243 -7.73 11.09 -8.66
CA ASP A 243 -9.05 10.94 -8.07
C ASP A 243 -10.11 10.72 -9.15
N PHE A 244 -11.05 9.80 -8.86
CA PHE A 244 -12.19 9.51 -9.73
C PHE A 244 -13.02 10.77 -10.00
N ALA A 245 -13.19 11.60 -8.99
CA ALA A 245 -14.02 12.79 -9.10
C ALA A 245 -13.37 13.95 -9.89
N LYS A 246 -12.06 13.87 -10.15
CA LYS A 246 -11.29 14.91 -10.87
C LYS A 246 -11.02 14.52 -12.33
N ARG A 247 -11.79 13.59 -12.89
CA ARG A 247 -11.63 13.10 -14.26
C ARG A 247 -12.11 14.11 -15.29
N SER A 248 -11.29 14.33 -16.32
CA SER A 248 -11.65 15.16 -17.47
C SER A 248 -12.64 14.47 -18.41
N ASP A 249 -12.67 13.12 -18.41
CA ASP A 249 -13.55 12.31 -19.25
C ASP A 249 -14.18 11.15 -18.43
N PRO A 250 -15.48 11.22 -18.11
CA PRO A 250 -16.23 10.17 -17.42
C PRO A 250 -16.28 8.83 -18.17
N HIS A 251 -16.14 8.83 -19.50
CA HIS A 251 -16.18 7.59 -20.30
C HIS A 251 -14.85 6.83 -20.31
N SER A 252 -13.77 7.45 -19.87
CA SER A 252 -12.43 6.84 -19.89
C SER A 252 -12.26 5.70 -18.88
N THR A 253 -13.07 5.65 -17.83
CA THR A 253 -12.97 4.67 -16.74
C THR A 253 -14.34 4.29 -16.18
N PRO A 254 -14.94 3.18 -16.63
CA PRO A 254 -16.30 2.80 -16.24
C PRO A 254 -16.38 2.48 -14.75
N ILE A 255 -17.54 2.78 -14.15
CA ILE A 255 -17.87 2.34 -12.79
C ILE A 255 -17.88 0.81 -12.78
N PHE A 256 -17.05 0.23 -11.92
CA PHE A 256 -16.93 -1.21 -11.76
C PHE A 256 -17.89 -1.69 -10.67
N ARG A 257 -18.74 -2.67 -10.98
CA ARG A 257 -19.64 -3.27 -10.01
C ARG A 257 -18.95 -4.44 -9.32
N VAL A 258 -18.99 -4.48 -8.00
CA VAL A 258 -18.36 -5.56 -7.22
C VAL A 258 -18.94 -6.93 -7.56
N GLN A 259 -20.22 -7.00 -7.97
CA GLN A 259 -20.87 -8.23 -8.40
C GLN A 259 -20.33 -8.78 -9.73
N ASP A 260 -19.71 -7.94 -10.56
CA ASP A 260 -19.15 -8.37 -11.84
C ASP A 260 -17.86 -9.18 -11.63
N TYR A 261 -17.09 -8.87 -10.58
CA TYR A 261 -15.91 -9.65 -10.18
C TYR A 261 -15.52 -9.37 -8.71
N SER A 262 -15.98 -10.23 -7.80
CA SER A 262 -15.66 -10.20 -6.37
C SER A 262 -14.45 -11.07 -6.00
N TRP A 263 -13.81 -10.79 -4.86
CA TRP A 263 -12.75 -11.65 -4.33
C TRP A 263 -13.27 -13.05 -3.99
N ASP A 264 -14.42 -13.12 -3.31
CA ASP A 264 -14.96 -14.37 -2.77
C ASP A 264 -15.41 -15.33 -3.88
N ASP A 265 -16.06 -14.83 -4.92
CA ASP A 265 -16.60 -15.68 -5.99
C ASP A 265 -15.58 -15.95 -7.11
N HIS A 266 -14.67 -15.00 -7.38
CA HIS A 266 -13.81 -15.06 -8.56
C HIS A 266 -12.32 -14.99 -8.21
N GLY A 267 -11.90 -13.95 -7.49
CA GLY A 267 -10.50 -13.63 -7.24
C GLY A 267 -9.75 -14.75 -6.52
N TYR A 268 -10.29 -15.23 -5.40
CA TYR A 268 -9.70 -16.31 -4.60
C TYR A 268 -9.50 -17.58 -5.43
N SER A 269 -10.53 -18.00 -6.17
CA SER A 269 -10.48 -19.20 -7.01
C SER A 269 -9.45 -19.07 -8.13
N LEU A 270 -9.29 -17.89 -8.74
CA LEU A 270 -8.27 -17.66 -9.76
C LEU A 270 -6.85 -17.82 -9.18
N VAL A 271 -6.57 -17.13 -8.07
CA VAL A 271 -5.24 -17.14 -7.44
C VAL A 271 -4.91 -18.55 -6.92
N ASN A 272 -5.90 -19.27 -6.38
CA ASN A 272 -5.72 -20.64 -5.92
C ASN A 272 -5.40 -21.60 -7.07
N ARG A 273 -6.13 -21.51 -8.20
CA ARG A 273 -5.87 -22.33 -9.40
C ARG A 273 -4.49 -22.10 -10.01
N CYS A 274 -3.92 -20.92 -9.82
CA CYS A 274 -2.55 -20.62 -10.25
C CYS A 274 -1.48 -21.14 -9.29
N GLY A 275 -1.86 -21.90 -8.25
CA GLY A 275 -0.95 -22.57 -7.32
C GLY A 275 -0.45 -21.67 -6.19
N PHE A 276 -1.10 -20.54 -5.93
CA PHE A 276 -0.58 -19.52 -5.02
C PHE A 276 -1.21 -19.53 -3.62
N LEU A 277 -2.36 -20.17 -3.42
CA LEU A 277 -3.08 -20.19 -2.13
C LEU A 277 -3.06 -21.55 -1.42
N GLY A 278 -2.09 -22.41 -1.73
CA GLY A 278 -1.86 -23.67 -1.00
C GLY A 278 -1.30 -23.47 0.41
N LEU A 279 -1.87 -22.55 1.18
CA LEU A 279 -1.63 -22.28 2.60
C LEU A 279 -2.54 -23.13 3.48
#